data_AF-A0A4P0YAY0-F1
#
_entry.id   AF-A0A4P0YAY0-F1
#
_cell.length_a   1.000
_cell.length_b   1.000
_cell.length_c   1.000
_cell.angle_alpha   90.00
_cell.angle_beta   90.00
_cell.angle_gamma   90.00
#
_symmetry.space_group_name_H-M   'P 1'
#
loop_
_entity.id
_entity.type
_entity.pdbx_description
1 polymer ?
#
loop_
_entity_poly.entity_id
_entity_poly.type
_entity_poly.pdbx_seq_one_letter_code
_entity_poly.pdbx_strand_id
1 'polypeptide(L)'
;MSMHICSNCGHHEPIFGTGGAQKLAEKYHTQLLGQLPLHITLREDLDNGTPTVVAASGQRILPTSTRQLAGRVAAQMYWQGEVIPGEIAFRAV
;
A
#
# COMPACT_ATOMS: atom_id res chain seq x y z
N MET A 1 -10.65 -8.37 3.14
CA MET A 1 -10.40 -7.09 2.44
C MET A 1 -11.49 -6.90 1.43
N SER A 2 -12.29 -5.85 1.60
CA SER A 2 -13.16 -5.24 0.57
C SER A 2 -14.07 -4.25 1.30
N MET A 3 -13.53 -3.07 1.58
CA MET A 3 -14.37 -1.97 2.01
C MET A 3 -15.07 -1.46 0.75
N HIS A 4 -16.38 -1.63 0.67
CA HIS A 4 -17.23 -0.98 -0.30
C HIS A 4 -17.55 0.42 0.21
N ILE A 5 -17.46 1.39 -0.69
CA ILE A 5 -17.89 2.76 -0.45
C ILE A 5 -19.16 2.95 -1.27
N CYS A 6 -20.30 3.06 -0.60
CA CYS A 6 -21.59 3.24 -1.27
C CYS A 6 -21.57 4.52 -2.11
N SER A 7 -21.79 4.42 -3.42
CA SER A 7 -21.80 5.56 -4.33
C SER A 7 -22.94 6.56 -4.07
N ASN A 8 -23.99 6.14 -3.34
CA ASN A 8 -25.14 6.98 -3.02
C ASN A 8 -24.97 7.78 -1.72
N CYS A 9 -24.31 7.22 -0.70
CA CYS A 9 -24.23 7.86 0.63
C CYS A 9 -22.82 7.94 1.24
N GLY A 10 -21.81 7.38 0.58
CA GLY A 10 -20.43 7.37 1.08
C GLY A 10 -20.18 6.42 2.26
N HIS A 11 -21.17 5.61 2.65
CA HIS A 11 -21.01 4.66 3.75
C HIS A 11 -19.94 3.61 3.42
N HIS A 12 -19.11 3.32 4.42
CA HIS A 12 -18.06 2.31 4.35
C HIS A 12 -18.56 1.02 4.98
N GLU A 13 -18.69 -0.03 4.18
CA GLU A 13 -19.11 -1.34 4.66
C GLU A 13 -18.18 -2.46 4.17
N PRO A 14 -17.91 -3.48 4.99
CA PRO A 14 -17.20 -4.65 4.54
C PRO A 14 -18.14 -5.59 3.76
N ILE A 15 -17.89 -5.80 2.47
CA ILE A 15 -18.66 -6.78 1.64
C ILE A 15 -18.15 -8.23 1.76
N PHE A 16 -17.00 -8.42 2.39
CA PHE A 16 -16.42 -9.73 2.72
C PHE A 16 -16.04 -9.76 4.21
N GLY A 17 -15.54 -10.91 4.68
CA GLY A 17 -15.04 -11.06 6.05
C GLY A 17 -13.92 -10.06 6.43
N THR A 18 -13.93 -9.66 7.70
CA THR A 18 -12.93 -8.75 8.29
C THR A 18 -11.88 -9.51 9.11
N GLY A 19 -10.74 -8.87 9.38
CA GLY A 19 -9.69 -9.42 10.25
C GLY A 19 -8.86 -10.58 9.67
N GLY A 20 -9.21 -11.15 8.52
CA GLY A 20 -8.48 -12.28 7.93
C GLY A 20 -6.98 -11.99 7.70
N ALA A 21 -6.64 -10.81 7.19
CA ALA A 21 -5.25 -10.42 6.97
C ALA A 21 -4.47 -10.21 8.28
N GLN A 22 -5.14 -9.74 9.34
CA GLN A 22 -4.52 -9.59 10.66
C GLN A 22 -4.23 -10.95 11.29
N LYS A 23 -5.21 -11.87 11.28
CA LYS A 23 -5.01 -13.25 11.74
C LYS A 23 -3.87 -13.95 11.00
N LEU A 24 -3.74 -13.69 9.70
CA LEU A 24 -2.66 -14.23 8.88
C LEU A 24 -1.30 -13.65 9.30
N ALA A 25 -1.22 -12.34 9.49
CA ALA A 25 0.00 -11.67 9.93
C ALA A 25 0.47 -12.20 11.29
N GLU A 26 -0.45 -12.36 12.25
CA GLU A 26 -0.19 -12.96 13.56
C GLU A 26 0.30 -14.41 13.44
N LYS A 27 -0.39 -15.24 12.64
CA LYS A 27 -0.04 -16.66 12.43
C LYS A 27 1.37 -16.85 11.87
N TYR A 28 1.79 -15.99 10.95
CA TYR A 28 3.08 -16.12 10.26
C TYR A 28 4.17 -15.20 10.86
N HIS A 29 3.91 -14.58 12.01
CA HIS A 29 4.84 -13.64 12.64
C HIS A 29 5.35 -12.56 11.67
N THR A 30 4.46 -12.08 10.81
CA THR A 30 4.73 -11.05 9.82
C THR A 30 3.86 -9.82 10.05
N GLN A 31 4.02 -8.78 9.23
CA GLN A 31 3.36 -7.49 9.41
C GLN A 31 2.24 -7.27 8.40
N LEU A 32 1.12 -6.75 8.88
CA LEU A 32 0.08 -6.21 8.01
C LEU A 32 0.45 -4.79 7.58
N LEU A 33 0.90 -4.62 6.34
CA LEU A 33 1.37 -3.32 5.83
C LEU A 33 0.24 -2.29 5.67
N GLY A 34 -0.96 -2.73 5.33
CA GLY A 34 -2.12 -1.86 5.23
C GLY A 34 -3.37 -2.55 4.70
N GLN A 35 -4.46 -1.79 4.66
CA GLN A 35 -5.75 -2.20 4.11
C GLN A 35 -6.17 -1.18 3.06
N LEU A 36 -6.21 -1.60 1.81
CA LEU A 36 -6.63 -0.75 0.69
C LEU A 36 -8.10 -0.99 0.33
N PRO A 37 -8.88 0.05 0.03
CA PRO A 37 -10.25 -0.08 -0.43
C PRO A 37 -10.29 -0.68 -1.85
N LEU A 38 -11.38 -1.37 -2.18
CA LEU A 38 -11.65 -1.79 -3.55
C LEU A 38 -12.33 -0.62 -4.28
N HIS A 39 -11.53 0.19 -4.96
CA HIS A 39 -12.02 1.35 -5.68
C HIS A 39 -12.03 1.07 -7.19
N ILE A 40 -13.17 1.28 -7.85
CA ILE A 40 -13.37 0.90 -9.27
C ILE A 40 -12.34 1.54 -10.21
N THR A 41 -12.03 2.81 -10.00
CA THR A 41 -10.97 3.55 -10.69
C THR A 41 -9.61 2.85 -10.67
N LEU A 42 -9.20 2.27 -9.54
CA LEU A 42 -7.91 1.58 -9.48
C LEU A 42 -7.90 0.39 -10.43
N ARG A 43 -8.99 -0.38 -10.45
CA ARG A 43 -9.13 -1.53 -11.36
C ARG A 43 -9.19 -1.07 -12.83
N GLU A 44 -9.96 -0.04 -13.15
CA GLU A 44 -10.06 0.48 -14.53
C GLU A 44 -8.72 1.02 -15.06
N ASP A 45 -8.00 1.80 -14.25
CA ASP A 45 -6.69 2.35 -14.63
C ASP A 45 -5.69 1.21 -14.90
N LEU A 46 -5.65 0.21 -14.00
CA LEU A 46 -4.77 -0.95 -14.12
C LEU A 46 -5.15 -1.87 -15.30
N ASP A 47 -6.44 -2.09 -15.55
CA ASP A 47 -6.93 -2.83 -16.72
C ASP A 47 -6.52 -2.14 -18.03
N ASN A 48 -6.51 -0.79 -18.04
CA ASN A 48 -6.02 0.01 -19.16
C ASN A 48 -4.48 0.07 -19.25
N GLY A 49 -3.75 -0.65 -18.39
CA GLY A 49 -2.29 -0.67 -18.37
C GLY A 49 -1.65 0.64 -17.89
N THR A 50 -2.41 1.54 -17.27
CA THR A 50 -1.92 2.84 -16.80
C THR A 50 -1.95 2.86 -15.27
N PRO A 51 -0.80 3.00 -14.59
CA PRO A 51 -0.80 3.10 -13.13
C PRO A 51 -1.69 4.25 -12.66
N THR A 52 -2.53 4.02 -11.64
CA THR A 52 -3.48 5.02 -11.14
C THR A 52 -2.80 6.34 -10.79
N VAL A 53 -1.56 6.33 -10.28
CA VAL A 53 -0.79 7.56 -9.99
C VAL A 53 -0.47 8.39 -11.23
N VAL A 54 -0.35 7.75 -12.39
CA VAL A 54 -0.13 8.40 -13.69
C VAL A 54 -1.46 8.90 -14.24
N ALA A 55 -2.51 8.06 -14.18
CA ALA A 55 -3.86 8.43 -14.61
C ALA A 55 -4.50 9.55 -13.77
N ALA A 56 -4.05 9.70 -12.52
CA ALA A 56 -4.58 10.65 -11.55
C ALA A 56 -4.19 12.13 -11.78
N SER A 57 -3.52 12.48 -12.87
CA SER A 57 -3.09 13.86 -13.13
C SER A 57 -4.29 14.83 -13.18
N GLY A 58 -4.47 15.65 -12.14
CA GLY A 58 -5.42 16.76 -12.11
C GLY A 58 -6.55 16.61 -11.08
N GLN A 59 -7.54 15.75 -11.34
CA GLN A 59 -8.83 15.75 -10.62
C GLN A 59 -9.16 14.44 -9.87
N ARG A 60 -8.37 13.38 -10.08
CA ARG A 60 -8.65 12.04 -9.54
C ARG A 60 -7.75 11.79 -8.34
N ILE A 61 -8.32 11.85 -7.14
CA ILE A 61 -7.56 11.72 -5.89
C ILE A 61 -7.30 10.24 -5.61
N LEU A 62 -6.03 9.84 -5.55
CA LEU A 62 -5.67 8.53 -4.98
C LEU A 62 -6.17 8.44 -3.54
N PRO A 63 -6.76 7.32 -3.10
CA PRO A 63 -7.13 7.14 -1.71
C PRO A 63 -5.93 7.42 -0.80
N THR A 64 -6.12 8.27 0.22
CA THR A 64 -5.06 8.68 1.17
C THR A 64 -4.34 7.48 1.79
N SER A 65 -5.06 6.38 1.99
CA SER A 65 -4.52 5.10 2.48
C SER A 65 -3.40 4.53 1.60
N THR A 66 -3.45 4.74 0.28
CA THR A 66 -2.41 4.31 -0.66
C THR A 66 -1.11 5.09 -0.44
N ARG A 67 -1.22 6.41 -0.30
CA ARG A 67 -0.06 7.28 -0.01
C ARG A 67 0.55 6.96 1.36
N GLN A 68 -0.29 6.74 2.37
CA GLN A 68 0.15 6.34 3.71
C GLN A 68 0.85 4.98 3.71
N LEU A 69 0.31 3.99 2.98
CA LEU A 69 0.93 2.68 2.81
C LEU A 69 2.32 2.81 2.17
N ALA A 70 2.42 3.55 1.06
CA ALA A 70 3.71 3.78 0.39
C ALA A 70 4.74 4.42 1.33
N GLY A 71 4.33 5.45 2.09
CA GLY A 71 5.21 6.09 3.08
C GLY A 71 5.67 5.16 4.19
N ARG A 72 4.78 4.30 4.70
CA ARG A 72 5.12 3.28 5.71
C ARG A 72 6.13 2.28 5.18
N VAL A 73 5.92 1.74 3.98
CA VAL A 73 6.84 0.79 3.35
C VAL A 73 8.21 1.43 3.14
N ALA A 74 8.26 2.63 2.59
CA ALA A 74 9.53 3.35 2.38
C ALA A 74 10.28 3.60 3.69
N ALA A 75 9.59 4.04 4.74
CA ALA A 75 10.19 4.24 6.05
C ALA A 75 10.71 2.94 6.66
N GLN A 76 9.95 1.84 6.56
CA GLN A 76 10.40 0.54 7.07
C GLN A 76 11.63 0.04 6.33
N MET A 77 11.65 0.12 5.00
CA MET A 77 12.80 -0.26 4.20
C MET A 77 14.04 0.58 4.54
N TYR A 78 13.87 1.88 4.79
CA TYR A 78 14.96 2.75 5.21
C TYR A 78 15.55 2.34 6.56
N TRP A 79 14.70 2.11 7.57
CA TRP A 79 15.14 1.80 8.93
C TRP A 79 15.59 0.35 9.14
N GLN A 80 15.15 -0.58 8.29
CA GLN A 80 15.47 -2.01 8.37
C GLN A 80 16.47 -2.46 7.30
N GLY A 81 16.82 -1.60 6.36
CA GLY A 81 17.79 -1.90 5.31
C GLY A 81 19.22 -1.96 5.84
N GLU A 82 20.03 -2.82 5.23
CA GLU A 82 21.47 -2.76 5.44
C GLU A 82 22.06 -1.56 4.69
N VAL A 83 22.93 -0.82 5.36
CA VAL A 83 23.64 0.30 4.73
C VAL A 83 24.61 -0.28 3.70
N ILE A 84 24.44 0.11 2.43
CA ILE A 84 25.44 -0.13 1.40
C ILE A 84 26.61 0.84 1.68
N PRO A 85 27.81 0.35 2.01
CA PRO A 85 28.95 1.21 2.29
C PRO A 85 29.28 2.06 1.06
N GLY A 86 29.39 3.38 1.24
CA GLY A 86 29.75 4.30 0.14
C GLY A 86 31.20 4.20 -0.30
N GLU A 87 32.06 3.58 0.51
CA GLU A 87 33.48 3.35 0.21
C GLU A 87 33.87 1.91 0.58
N ILE A 88 34.70 1.29 -0.26
CA ILE A 88 35.32 -0.01 0.04
C ILE A 88 36.46 0.26 1.02
N ALA A 89 36.36 -0.24 2.25
CA ALA A 89 37.40 -0.06 3.25
C ALA A 89 38.65 -0.90 2.89
N PHE A 90 39.72 -0.26 2.43
CA PHE A 90 41.02 -0.90 2.27
C PHE A 90 41.77 -0.87 3.61
N ARG A 91 42.15 -2.04 4.13
CA ARG A 91 43.15 -2.12 5.20
C ARG A 91 44.54 -1.99 4.57
N ALA A 92 45.21 -0.87 4.82
CA ALA A 92 46.66 -0.79 4.62
C ALA A 92 47.35 -1.66 5.68
N VAL A 93 48.16 -2.62 5.23
CA VAL A 93 49.05 -3.45 6.06
C VAL A 93 50.34 -2.69 6.30
#